data_AF-A0A1W1VIW4-F1
#
_entry.id   AF-A0A1W1VIW4-F1
#
_cell.length_a   1.000
_cell.length_b   1.000
_cell.length_c   1.000
_cell.angle_alpha   90.00
_cell.angle_beta   90.00
_cell.angle_gamma   90.00
#
_symmetry.space_group_name_H-M   'P 1'
#
loop_
_entity.id
_entity.type
_entity.pdbx_description
1 polymer ?
#
loop_
_entity_poly.entity_id
_entity_poly.type
_entity_poly.pdbx_seq_one_letter_code
_entity_poly.pdbx_strand_id
1 'polypeptide(L)'
;MKTFPRTLALTAMLALASLPRRAEGEPDPQKAAQNLQNLLSKHNGDAIALAATLLGENANYRDRIRTLEGEVEKTKLPDGSVVLSKADAERYAAYQALGKPDELKTKLADGETATSELGTLKKRDTLRTVADKVGYKPSVLERLGGDLTFEEIEVDGEKAGEKVKTYGVKLADKVVPLDQYAKEQWGDFLPALAAQGGGNNQVQQRQNPITTPIVPLGGNGGLTSGARTPEQIAAEKRASGDYSM
;
A
#
# COMPACT_ATOMS: atom_id res chain seq x y z
N MET A 1 -79.31 -15.23 -38.68
CA MET A 1 -78.42 -15.47 -37.52
C MET A 1 -77.04 -15.87 -38.05
N LYS A 2 -76.01 -15.03 -37.88
CA LYS A 2 -74.63 -15.32 -38.30
C LYS A 2 -73.76 -15.47 -37.05
N THR A 3 -73.34 -16.69 -36.75
CA THR A 3 -72.50 -17.03 -35.59
C THR A 3 -71.15 -17.57 -36.06
N PHE A 4 -70.15 -16.70 -36.22
CA PHE A 4 -68.74 -17.11 -36.33
C PHE A 4 -67.80 -16.11 -35.65
N PRO A 5 -67.61 -16.19 -34.32
CA PRO A 5 -66.43 -15.57 -33.69
C PRO A 5 -65.59 -16.52 -32.82
N ARG A 6 -65.96 -17.81 -32.71
CA ARG A 6 -65.32 -18.71 -31.72
C ARG A 6 -64.08 -19.45 -32.21
N THR A 7 -63.93 -19.70 -33.50
CA THR A 7 -62.79 -20.44 -34.05
C THR A 7 -61.51 -19.59 -34.14
N LEU A 8 -61.64 -18.30 -34.49
CA LEU A 8 -60.51 -17.35 -34.53
C LEU A 8 -59.89 -17.08 -33.15
N ALA A 9 -60.71 -17.04 -32.10
CA ALA A 9 -60.24 -16.83 -30.73
C ALA A 9 -59.39 -17.99 -30.20
N LEU A 10 -59.72 -19.23 -30.61
CA LEU A 10 -59.02 -20.43 -30.14
C LEU A 10 -57.63 -20.57 -30.75
N THR A 11 -57.49 -20.25 -32.05
CA THR A 11 -56.20 -20.31 -32.75
C THR A 11 -55.24 -19.23 -32.26
N ALA A 12 -55.76 -18.05 -31.87
CA ALA A 12 -54.97 -16.99 -31.25
C ALA A 12 -54.47 -17.36 -29.84
N MET A 13 -55.28 -18.05 -29.03
CA MET A 13 -54.85 -18.53 -27.71
C MET A 13 -53.78 -19.62 -27.80
N LEU A 14 -53.89 -20.54 -28.77
CA LEU A 14 -52.95 -21.66 -28.88
C LEU A 14 -51.55 -21.20 -29.36
N ALA A 15 -51.47 -20.12 -30.16
CA ALA A 15 -50.20 -19.53 -30.58
C ALA A 15 -49.51 -18.72 -29.47
N LEU A 16 -50.26 -18.25 -28.46
CA LEU A 16 -49.75 -17.45 -27.34
C LEU A 16 -49.06 -18.30 -26.26
N ALA A 17 -49.47 -19.56 -26.10
CA ALA A 17 -49.01 -20.44 -25.03
C ALA A 17 -47.58 -21.00 -25.23
N SER A 18 -46.97 -20.83 -26.40
CA SER A 18 -45.66 -21.42 -26.76
C SER A 18 -44.49 -20.42 -26.83
N LEU A 19 -44.66 -19.18 -26.34
CA LEU A 19 -43.60 -18.16 -26.34
C LEU A 19 -43.03 -17.99 -24.93
N PRO A 20 -41.69 -17.90 -24.75
CA PRO A 20 -41.10 -17.58 -23.45
C PRO A 20 -41.55 -16.19 -23.00
N ARG A 21 -41.92 -16.06 -21.72
CA ARG A 21 -42.37 -14.81 -21.10
C ARG A 21 -41.26 -13.75 -21.15
N ARG A 22 -41.35 -12.82 -22.09
CA ARG A 22 -40.55 -11.59 -22.10
C ARG A 22 -41.15 -10.61 -21.08
N ALA A 23 -40.31 -9.88 -20.36
CA ALA A 23 -40.69 -9.04 -19.20
C ALA A 23 -41.50 -7.76 -19.54
N GLU A 24 -42.25 -7.73 -20.63
CA GLU A 24 -43.15 -6.64 -20.97
C GLU A 24 -44.57 -7.19 -21.11
N GLY A 25 -45.53 -6.46 -20.54
CA GLY A 25 -46.83 -6.95 -20.11
C GLY A 25 -47.58 -7.85 -21.10
N GLU A 26 -48.36 -8.76 -20.51
CA GLU A 26 -49.23 -9.69 -21.22
C GLU A 26 -50.02 -8.95 -22.32
N PRO A 27 -49.90 -9.36 -23.60
CA PRO A 27 -50.52 -8.63 -24.69
C PRO A 27 -52.04 -8.66 -24.49
N ASP A 28 -52.64 -7.48 -24.35
CA ASP A 28 -54.09 -7.31 -24.25
C ASP A 28 -54.77 -8.08 -25.40
N PRO A 29 -55.57 -9.12 -25.11
CA PRO A 29 -56.12 -10.02 -26.12
C PRO A 29 -57.04 -9.30 -27.10
N GLN A 30 -57.67 -8.20 -26.68
CA GLN A 30 -58.53 -7.39 -27.54
C GLN A 30 -57.72 -6.58 -28.55
N LYS A 31 -56.58 -6.03 -28.14
CA LYS A 31 -55.64 -5.35 -29.05
C LYS A 31 -54.95 -6.33 -29.99
N ALA A 32 -54.59 -7.52 -29.52
CA ALA A 32 -54.02 -8.57 -30.37
C ALA A 32 -55.00 -8.99 -31.49
N ALA A 33 -56.28 -9.18 -31.16
CA ALA A 33 -57.31 -9.52 -32.13
C ALA A 33 -57.54 -8.38 -33.16
N GLN A 34 -57.58 -7.12 -32.70
CA GLN A 34 -57.70 -5.96 -33.60
C GLN A 34 -56.48 -5.83 -34.53
N ASN A 35 -55.26 -6.07 -34.03
CA ASN A 35 -54.05 -6.05 -34.83
C ASN A 35 -54.05 -7.14 -35.90
N LEU A 36 -54.48 -8.36 -35.55
CA LEU A 36 -54.61 -9.46 -36.50
C LEU A 36 -55.66 -9.14 -37.57
N GLN A 37 -56.78 -8.53 -37.19
CA GLN A 37 -57.82 -8.10 -38.13
C GLN A 37 -57.32 -7.01 -39.09
N ASN A 38 -56.55 -6.04 -38.58
CA ASN A 38 -55.91 -5.02 -39.42
C ASN A 38 -54.88 -5.61 -40.39
N LEU A 39 -54.10 -6.60 -39.95
CA LEU A 39 -53.15 -7.31 -40.81
C LEU A 39 -53.87 -8.14 -41.88
N LEU A 40 -54.97 -8.80 -41.52
CA LEU A 40 -55.81 -9.53 -42.46
C LEU A 40 -56.40 -8.60 -43.52
N SER A 41 -56.87 -7.40 -43.13
CA SER A 41 -57.32 -6.38 -44.08
C SER A 41 -56.21 -5.91 -45.03
N LYS A 42 -54.96 -5.79 -44.55
CA LYS A 42 -53.80 -5.46 -45.40
C LYS A 42 -53.46 -6.56 -46.42
N HIS A 43 -53.79 -7.81 -46.10
CA HIS A 43 -53.67 -8.96 -47.01
C HIS A 43 -54.97 -9.25 -47.77
N ASN A 44 -55.86 -8.27 -47.93
CA ASN A 44 -57.12 -8.40 -48.68
C ASN A 44 -58.05 -9.51 -48.17
N GLY A 45 -57.98 -9.87 -46.88
CA GLY A 45 -58.75 -10.98 -46.32
C GLY A 45 -58.12 -12.36 -46.53
N ASP A 46 -56.95 -12.44 -47.17
CA ASP A 46 -56.25 -13.71 -47.39
C ASP A 46 -55.50 -14.16 -46.14
N ALA A 47 -56.13 -15.04 -45.39
CA ALA A 47 -55.57 -15.63 -44.17
C ALA A 47 -54.37 -16.53 -44.44
N ILE A 48 -54.27 -17.16 -45.62
CA ILE A 48 -53.16 -18.05 -45.97
C ILE A 48 -51.92 -17.22 -46.27
N ALA A 49 -52.07 -16.15 -47.05
CA ALA A 49 -50.97 -15.23 -47.33
C ALA A 49 -50.45 -14.56 -46.05
N LEU A 50 -51.35 -14.12 -45.16
CA LEU A 50 -50.97 -13.57 -43.86
C LEU A 50 -50.22 -14.60 -42.99
N ALA A 51 -50.71 -15.84 -42.92
CA ALA A 51 -50.06 -16.90 -42.16
C ALA A 51 -48.66 -17.22 -42.70
N ALA A 52 -48.48 -17.25 -44.02
CA ALA A 52 -47.17 -17.46 -44.64
C ALA A 52 -46.18 -16.34 -44.29
N THR A 53 -46.63 -15.07 -44.31
CA THR A 53 -45.81 -13.92 -43.88
C THR A 53 -45.42 -14.03 -42.41
N LEU A 54 -46.38 -14.29 -41.52
CA LEU A 54 -46.10 -14.41 -40.08
C LEU A 54 -45.15 -15.58 -39.76
N LEU A 55 -45.27 -16.71 -40.48
CA LEU A 55 -44.35 -17.83 -40.33
C LEU A 55 -42.93 -17.48 -40.80
N GLY A 56 -42.80 -16.80 -41.94
CA GLY A 56 -41.51 -16.33 -42.45
C GLY A 56 -40.85 -15.32 -41.50
N GLU A 57 -41.61 -14.36 -40.99
CA GLU A 57 -41.13 -13.40 -39.99
C GLU A 57 -40.74 -14.10 -38.68
N ASN A 58 -41.52 -15.09 -38.21
CA ASN A 58 -41.18 -15.85 -37.02
C ASN A 58 -39.85 -16.61 -37.19
N ALA A 59 -39.62 -17.22 -38.34
CA ALA A 59 -38.34 -17.87 -38.65
C ALA A 59 -37.18 -16.86 -38.61
N ASN A 60 -37.33 -15.70 -39.25
CA ASN A 60 -36.33 -14.63 -39.23
C ASN A 60 -36.04 -14.13 -37.80
N TYR A 61 -37.07 -13.98 -36.96
CA TYR A 61 -36.89 -13.58 -35.57
C TYR A 61 -36.16 -14.66 -34.75
N ARG A 62 -36.46 -15.94 -34.97
CA ARG A 62 -35.73 -17.04 -34.30
C ARG A 62 -34.25 -17.04 -34.66
N ASP A 63 -33.93 -16.82 -35.93
CA ASP A 63 -32.53 -16.79 -36.37
C ASP A 63 -31.81 -15.56 -35.80
N ARG A 64 -32.46 -14.39 -35.79
CA ARG A 64 -31.90 -13.19 -35.15
C ARG A 64 -31.68 -13.37 -33.64
N ILE A 65 -32.61 -14.03 -32.95
CA ILE A 65 -32.46 -14.35 -31.52
C ILE A 65 -31.23 -15.24 -31.31
N ARG A 66 -31.07 -16.32 -32.11
CA ARG A 66 -29.88 -17.18 -32.02
C ARG A 66 -28.58 -16.42 -32.26
N THR A 67 -28.55 -15.51 -33.24
CA THR A 67 -27.38 -14.67 -33.50
C THR A 67 -27.07 -13.77 -32.30
N LEU A 68 -28.08 -13.05 -31.78
CA LEU A 68 -27.91 -12.15 -30.65
C LEU A 68 -27.53 -12.88 -29.36
N GLU A 69 -28.11 -14.06 -29.10
CA GLU A 69 -27.72 -14.92 -27.99
C GLU A 69 -26.26 -15.36 -28.11
N GLY A 70 -25.83 -15.74 -29.32
CA GLY A 70 -24.42 -16.05 -29.58
C GLY A 70 -23.47 -14.86 -29.42
N GLU A 71 -23.90 -13.65 -29.72
CA GLU A 71 -23.13 -12.41 -29.49
C GLU A 71 -23.08 -12.02 -28.01
N VAL A 72 -24.19 -12.18 -27.29
CA VAL A 72 -24.25 -11.97 -25.84
C VAL A 72 -23.33 -12.97 -25.14
N GLU A 73 -23.32 -14.23 -25.55
CA GLU A 73 -22.43 -15.24 -24.95
C GLU A 73 -20.95 -14.90 -25.17
N LYS A 74 -20.59 -14.32 -26.32
CA LYS A 74 -19.21 -13.86 -26.60
C LYS A 74 -18.81 -12.61 -25.82
N THR A 75 -19.78 -11.79 -25.45
CA THR A 75 -19.56 -10.54 -24.68
C THR A 75 -19.72 -10.73 -23.18
N LYS A 76 -20.19 -11.91 -22.74
CA LYS A 76 -20.15 -12.31 -21.33
C LYS A 76 -18.70 -12.33 -20.86
N LEU A 77 -18.43 -11.41 -19.95
CA LEU A 77 -17.22 -11.35 -19.18
C LEU A 77 -17.11 -12.60 -18.30
N PRO A 78 -15.93 -13.27 -18.24
CA PRO A 78 -15.75 -14.44 -17.38
C PRO A 78 -15.98 -14.09 -15.91
N ASP A 79 -16.43 -15.06 -15.13
CA ASP A 79 -16.69 -14.87 -13.70
C ASP A 79 -15.45 -14.32 -12.97
N GLY A 80 -15.64 -13.26 -12.19
CA GLY A 80 -14.57 -12.57 -11.46
C GLY A 80 -13.85 -11.48 -12.24
N SER A 81 -14.21 -11.22 -13.50
CA SER A 81 -13.70 -10.06 -14.23
C SER A 81 -14.44 -8.78 -13.85
N VAL A 82 -13.68 -7.68 -13.75
CA VAL A 82 -14.19 -6.35 -13.40
C VAL A 82 -13.97 -5.43 -14.59
N VAL A 83 -15.04 -4.80 -15.06
CA VAL A 83 -14.96 -3.79 -16.11
C VAL A 83 -14.48 -2.49 -15.47
N LEU A 84 -13.27 -2.06 -15.83
CA LEU A 84 -12.72 -0.77 -15.41
C LEU A 84 -13.08 0.30 -16.43
N SER A 85 -13.43 1.50 -15.95
CA SER A 85 -13.49 2.68 -16.81
C SER A 85 -12.08 3.01 -17.32
N LYS A 86 -11.97 3.80 -18.40
CA LYS A 86 -10.65 4.21 -18.93
C LYS A 86 -9.77 4.88 -17.86
N ALA A 87 -10.37 5.75 -17.05
CA ALA A 87 -9.67 6.44 -15.96
C ALA A 87 -9.24 5.47 -14.83
N ASP A 88 -10.03 4.42 -14.56
CA ASP A 88 -9.67 3.43 -13.55
C ASP A 88 -8.62 2.45 -14.05
N ALA A 89 -8.61 2.14 -15.35
CA ALA A 89 -7.57 1.34 -15.98
C ALA A 89 -6.21 2.04 -15.92
N GLU A 90 -6.16 3.35 -16.18
CA GLU A 90 -4.94 4.16 -16.05
C GLU A 90 -4.42 4.18 -14.60
N ARG A 91 -5.32 4.37 -13.63
CA ARG A 91 -4.98 4.31 -12.20
C ARG A 91 -4.46 2.92 -11.79
N TYR A 92 -5.13 1.87 -12.25
CA TYR A 92 -4.72 0.49 -11.95
C TYR A 92 -3.35 0.15 -12.56
N ALA A 93 -3.08 0.59 -13.78
CA ALA A 93 -1.77 0.45 -14.42
C ALA A 93 -0.68 1.20 -13.64
N ALA A 94 -0.96 2.42 -13.18
CA ALA A 94 -0.06 3.17 -12.32
C ALA A 94 0.21 2.45 -10.99
N TYR A 95 -0.81 1.86 -10.36
CA TYR A 95 -0.64 1.06 -9.15
C TYR A 95 0.17 -0.22 -9.39
N GLN A 96 -0.04 -0.91 -10.50
CA GLN A 96 0.78 -2.07 -10.84
C GLN A 96 2.25 -1.70 -11.08
N ALA A 97 2.52 -0.52 -11.64
CA ALA A 97 3.89 -0.03 -11.83
C ALA A 97 4.63 0.24 -10.51
N LEU A 98 3.92 0.43 -9.39
CA LEU A 98 4.54 0.60 -8.06
C LEU A 98 5.11 -0.72 -7.51
N GLY A 99 4.78 -1.87 -8.11
CA GLY A 99 5.27 -3.18 -7.71
C GLY A 99 4.23 -3.98 -6.92
N LYS A 100 4.68 -5.09 -6.32
CA LYS A 100 3.76 -5.99 -5.60
C LYS A 100 3.29 -5.33 -4.29
N PRO A 101 2.00 -5.46 -3.92
CA PRO A 101 1.48 -4.90 -2.67
C PRO A 101 2.27 -5.30 -1.42
N ASP A 102 2.76 -6.54 -1.37
CA ASP A 102 3.56 -7.03 -0.23
C ASP A 102 4.93 -6.34 -0.16
N GLU A 103 5.59 -6.13 -1.31
CA GLU A 103 6.86 -5.40 -1.37
C GLU A 103 6.68 -3.93 -0.96
N LEU A 104 5.55 -3.32 -1.34
CA LEU A 104 5.20 -1.95 -0.93
C LEU A 104 4.95 -1.84 0.58
N LYS A 105 4.24 -2.80 1.16
CA LYS A 105 4.01 -2.84 2.62
C LYS A 105 5.32 -2.97 3.38
N THR A 106 6.21 -3.86 2.95
CA THR A 106 7.52 -4.03 3.56
C THR A 106 8.34 -2.75 3.47
N LYS A 107 8.43 -2.12 2.29
CA LYS A 107 9.13 -0.83 2.12
C LYS A 107 8.56 0.28 2.98
N LEU A 108 7.24 0.32 3.17
CA LEU A 108 6.60 1.32 4.01
C LEU A 108 6.95 1.08 5.49
N ALA A 109 6.84 -0.16 5.97
CA ALA A 109 7.21 -0.53 7.34
C ALA A 109 8.71 -0.29 7.63
N ASP A 110 9.57 -0.63 6.68
CA ASP A 110 11.01 -0.37 6.77
C ASP A 110 11.29 1.13 6.78
N GLY A 111 10.59 1.91 5.96
CA GLY A 111 10.68 3.36 5.91
C GLY A 111 10.24 4.05 7.22
N GLU A 112 9.15 3.59 7.81
CA GLU A 112 8.67 4.07 9.13
C GLU A 112 9.68 3.76 10.23
N THR A 113 10.23 2.53 10.23
CA THR A 113 11.25 2.11 11.19
C THR A 113 12.52 2.95 11.04
N ALA A 114 13.03 3.10 9.81
CA ALA A 114 14.21 3.91 9.52
C ALA A 114 13.99 5.39 9.90
N THR A 115 12.80 5.94 9.68
CA THR A 115 12.47 7.32 10.06
C THR A 115 12.46 7.48 11.59
N SER A 116 11.91 6.51 12.31
CA SER A 116 11.92 6.49 13.78
C SER A 116 13.34 6.36 14.35
N GLU A 117 14.16 5.47 13.78
CA GLU A 117 15.57 5.30 14.16
C GLU A 117 16.39 6.55 13.89
N LEU A 118 16.22 7.17 12.71
CA LEU A 118 16.87 8.45 12.38
C LEU A 118 16.44 9.57 13.32
N GLY A 119 15.16 9.63 13.68
CA GLY A 119 14.65 10.57 14.68
C GLY A 119 15.33 10.37 16.04
N THR A 120 15.45 9.11 16.48
CA THR A 120 16.09 8.74 17.75
C THR A 120 17.59 9.05 17.73
N LEU A 121 18.29 8.75 16.64
CA LEU A 121 19.72 9.06 16.48
C LEU A 121 19.98 10.56 16.50
N LYS A 122 19.21 11.36 15.74
CA LYS A 122 19.33 12.83 15.76
C LYS A 122 19.06 13.42 17.14
N LYS A 123 18.07 12.89 17.88
CA LYS A 123 17.82 13.29 19.27
C LYS A 123 19.02 12.96 20.17
N ARG A 124 19.61 11.78 20.03
CA ARG A 124 20.79 11.40 20.82
C ARG A 124 22.01 12.28 20.50
N ASP A 125 22.23 12.60 19.23
CA ASP A 125 23.35 13.45 18.80
C ASP A 125 23.20 14.89 19.28
N THR A 126 21.97 15.44 19.24
CA THR A 126 21.67 16.77 19.79
C THR A 126 21.90 16.80 21.30
N LEU A 127 21.38 15.81 22.05
CA LEU A 127 21.61 15.68 23.49
C LEU A 127 23.09 15.56 23.84
N ARG A 128 23.87 14.81 23.05
CA ARG A 128 25.32 14.69 23.23
C ARG A 128 26.03 16.02 23.03
N THR A 129 25.67 16.75 21.97
CA THR A 129 26.24 18.08 21.68
C THR A 129 25.93 19.08 22.79
N VAL A 130 24.69 19.07 23.30
CA VAL A 130 24.26 19.90 24.43
C VAL A 130 25.05 19.54 25.69
N ALA A 131 25.17 18.25 26.00
CA ALA A 131 25.90 17.75 27.15
C ALA A 131 27.38 18.15 27.10
N ASP A 132 28.05 17.97 25.95
CA ASP A 132 29.46 18.31 25.77
C ASP A 132 29.71 19.82 25.95
N LYS A 133 28.75 20.66 25.55
CA LYS A 133 28.88 22.13 25.64
C LYS A 133 28.63 22.69 27.04
N VAL A 134 27.75 22.05 27.82
CA VAL A 134 27.41 22.47 29.18
C VAL A 134 28.25 21.70 30.23
N GLY A 135 29.09 20.75 29.80
CA GLY A 135 29.93 19.96 30.70
C GLY A 135 29.14 18.91 31.49
N TYR A 136 28.06 18.41 30.92
CA TYR A 136 27.24 17.36 31.51
C TYR A 136 27.51 15.98 30.91
N LYS A 137 27.15 14.93 31.64
CA LYS A 137 27.27 13.54 31.16
C LYS A 137 26.12 13.20 30.19
N PRO A 138 26.39 12.86 28.92
CA PRO A 138 25.36 12.64 27.91
C PRO A 138 24.33 11.57 28.30
N SER A 139 24.77 10.46 28.91
CA SER A 139 23.88 9.36 29.32
C SER A 139 22.91 9.72 30.44
N VAL A 140 23.25 10.71 31.27
CA VAL A 140 22.36 11.18 32.35
C VAL A 140 21.41 12.24 31.80
N LEU A 141 21.91 13.11 30.91
CA LEU A 141 21.08 14.07 30.19
C LEU A 141 20.04 13.38 29.27
N GLU A 142 20.39 12.26 28.62
CA GLU A 142 19.45 11.47 27.80
C GLU A 142 18.30 10.90 28.65
N ARG A 143 18.55 10.55 29.92
CA ARG A 143 17.51 10.05 30.83
C ARG A 143 16.62 11.15 31.41
N LEU A 144 17.16 12.33 31.66
CA LEU A 144 16.45 13.42 32.34
C LEU A 144 15.81 14.42 31.37
N GLY A 145 16.45 14.64 30.23
CA GLY A 145 16.06 15.62 29.22
C GLY A 145 15.68 15.02 27.87
N GLY A 146 15.44 13.71 27.78
CA GLY A 146 15.09 13.02 26.54
C GLY A 146 13.84 13.58 25.83
N ASP A 147 12.93 14.17 26.59
CA ASP A 147 11.69 14.79 26.09
C ASP A 147 11.78 16.32 25.95
N LEU A 148 12.92 16.92 26.31
CA LEU A 148 13.11 18.37 26.29
C LEU A 148 13.65 18.84 24.93
N THR A 149 13.30 20.07 24.57
CA THR A 149 13.82 20.74 23.38
C THR A 149 14.86 21.77 23.80
N PHE A 150 16.05 21.69 23.20
CA PHE A 150 17.17 22.56 23.51
C PHE A 150 17.38 23.60 22.40
N GLU A 151 17.60 24.85 22.79
CA GLU A 151 17.96 25.94 21.88
C GLU A 151 19.30 26.55 22.31
N GLU A 152 20.15 26.91 21.35
CA GLU A 152 21.41 27.60 21.64
C GLU A 152 21.12 29.04 22.08
N ILE A 153 21.63 29.44 23.23
CA ILE A 153 21.45 30.77 23.82
C ILE A 153 22.81 31.39 24.14
N GLU A 154 22.92 32.71 24.03
CA GLU A 154 24.07 33.46 24.54
C GLU A 154 23.80 33.86 25.99
N VAL A 155 24.70 33.50 26.90
CA VAL A 155 24.62 33.86 28.32
C VAL A 155 25.88 34.64 28.70
N ASP A 156 25.74 35.66 29.56
CA ASP A 156 26.88 36.37 30.10
C ASP A 156 27.72 35.42 30.97
N GLY A 157 28.99 35.28 30.61
CA GLY A 157 29.97 34.44 31.29
C GLY A 157 30.46 35.07 32.60
N GLU A 158 31.24 34.29 33.36
CA GLU A 158 31.80 34.71 34.66
C GLU A 158 32.74 35.93 34.59
N LYS A 159 33.17 36.36 33.38
CA LYS A 159 33.90 37.61 33.16
C LYS A 159 32.99 38.65 32.52
N ALA A 160 32.99 39.85 33.08
CA ALA A 160 32.22 40.98 32.56
C ALA A 160 32.51 41.23 31.06
N GLY A 161 31.53 40.92 30.21
CA GLY A 161 31.60 41.09 28.76
C GLY A 161 31.92 39.83 27.94
N GLU A 162 32.13 38.66 28.57
CA GLU A 162 32.33 37.39 27.85
C GLU A 162 30.98 36.73 27.58
N LYS A 163 30.52 36.72 26.33
CA LYS A 163 29.30 35.97 25.95
C LYS A 163 29.65 34.51 25.69
N VAL A 164 29.16 33.61 26.53
CA VAL A 164 29.34 32.17 26.35
C VAL A 164 28.10 31.60 25.66
N LYS A 165 28.30 30.89 24.55
CA LYS A 165 27.24 30.13 23.88
C LYS A 165 26.95 28.87 24.68
N THR A 166 25.75 28.78 25.23
CA THR A 166 25.25 27.64 26.01
C THR A 166 23.92 27.15 25.43
N TYR A 167 23.27 26.18 26.07
CA TYR A 167 21.95 25.71 25.67
C TYR A 167 20.91 26.04 26.74
N GLY A 168 19.71 26.40 26.31
CA GLY A 168 18.53 26.57 27.14
C GLY A 168 17.47 25.53 26.80
N VAL A 169 16.63 25.20 27.78
CA VAL A 169 15.45 24.35 27.63
C VAL A 169 14.26 25.23 27.24
N LYS A 170 13.60 24.90 26.13
CA LYS A 170 12.37 25.56 25.72
C LYS A 170 11.17 24.97 26.47
N LEU A 171 10.50 25.80 27.26
CA LEU A 171 9.26 25.49 27.97
C LEU A 171 8.16 26.42 27.48
N ALA A 172 7.24 25.88 26.66
CA ALA A 172 6.14 26.61 26.02
C ALA A 172 6.61 27.92 25.32
N ASP A 173 6.65 29.04 26.04
CA ASP A 173 6.97 30.39 25.52
C ASP A 173 8.25 31.00 26.13
N LYS A 174 9.03 30.24 26.92
CA LYS A 174 10.26 30.73 27.54
C LYS A 174 11.42 29.76 27.31
N VAL A 175 12.59 30.32 27.05
CA VAL A 175 13.85 29.57 27.03
C VAL A 175 14.56 29.81 28.35
N VAL A 176 14.71 28.75 29.15
CA VAL A 176 15.38 28.80 30.46
C VAL A 176 16.78 28.22 30.29
N PRO A 177 17.86 28.89 30.77
CA PRO A 177 19.21 28.33 30.72
C PRO A 177 19.26 26.93 31.32
N LEU A 178 19.94 25.99 30.66
CA LEU A 178 19.95 24.59 31.07
C LEU A 178 20.45 24.41 32.52
N ASP A 179 21.40 25.23 32.96
CA ASP A 179 21.92 25.19 34.33
C ASP A 179 20.90 25.62 35.39
N GLN A 180 20.07 26.62 35.06
CA GLN A 180 19.01 27.06 35.94
C GLN A 180 17.91 25.99 36.00
N TYR A 181 17.54 25.44 34.85
CA TYR A 181 16.57 24.35 34.76
C TYR A 181 17.05 23.10 35.52
N ALA A 182 18.32 22.73 35.38
CA ALA A 182 18.93 21.58 36.06
C ALA A 182 18.95 21.78 37.58
N LYS A 183 19.21 22.98 38.08
CA LYS A 183 19.15 23.27 39.53
C LYS A 183 17.74 23.19 40.09
N GLU A 184 16.73 23.67 39.35
CA GLU A 184 15.34 23.69 39.80
C GLU A 184 14.66 22.33 39.70
N GLN A 185 14.90 21.58 38.60
CA GLN A 185 14.17 20.34 38.30
C GLN A 185 15.00 19.08 38.56
N TRP A 186 16.34 19.17 38.53
CA TRP A 186 17.25 18.03 38.64
C TRP A 186 18.27 18.18 39.78
N GLY A 187 17.94 18.97 40.81
CA GLY A 187 18.84 19.28 41.93
C GLY A 187 19.53 18.05 42.54
N ASP A 188 18.77 16.98 42.79
CA ASP A 188 19.28 15.72 43.35
C ASP A 188 20.19 14.94 42.37
N PHE A 189 20.08 15.22 41.07
CA PHE A 189 20.85 14.55 40.01
C PHE A 189 22.07 15.36 39.56
N LEU A 190 22.27 16.60 40.06
CA LEU A 190 23.42 17.44 39.69
C LEU A 190 24.79 16.74 39.88
N PRO A 191 25.04 15.97 40.96
CA PRO A 191 26.31 15.24 41.10
C PRO A 191 26.52 14.18 40.01
N ALA A 192 25.43 13.58 39.51
CA ALA A 192 25.48 12.61 38.42
C ALA A 192 25.49 13.29 37.03
N LEU A 193 24.97 14.52 36.94
CA LEU A 193 24.89 15.33 35.74
C LEU A 193 26.25 15.94 35.39
N ALA A 194 27.00 16.43 36.38
CA ALA A 194 28.32 17.01 36.18
C ALA A 194 29.27 15.99 35.55
N ALA A 195 29.92 16.35 34.44
CA ALA A 195 31.03 15.60 33.90
C ALA A 195 32.24 15.80 34.84
N GLN A 196 32.27 15.07 35.95
CA GLN A 196 33.31 15.20 36.96
C GLN A 196 34.68 14.90 36.34
N GLY A 197 35.51 15.94 36.22
CA GLY A 197 36.91 15.80 35.88
C GLY A 197 37.70 15.14 37.03
N GLY A 198 38.36 14.03 36.75
CA GLY A 198 39.48 13.52 37.56
C GLY A 198 39.19 12.30 38.44
N GLY A 199 39.19 11.11 37.84
CA GLY A 199 39.23 9.84 38.57
C GLY A 199 39.39 8.66 37.62
N ASN A 200 40.64 8.23 37.43
CA ASN A 200 41.08 7.07 36.64
C ASN A 200 40.03 5.97 36.49
N ASN A 201 39.48 5.81 35.29
CA ASN A 201 39.01 4.51 34.84
C ASN A 201 39.63 4.25 33.48
N GLN A 202 40.69 3.45 33.55
CA GLN A 202 41.26 2.76 32.41
C GLN A 202 40.14 2.14 31.59
N VAL A 203 40.32 2.24 30.28
CA VAL A 203 39.64 1.47 29.27
C VAL A 203 39.82 -0.02 29.60
N GLN A 204 38.92 -0.61 30.39
CA GLN A 204 38.74 -2.06 30.41
C GLN A 204 37.79 -2.40 29.26
N GLN A 205 38.41 -2.69 28.12
CA GLN A 205 37.81 -3.56 27.11
C GLN A 205 37.37 -4.84 27.82
N ARG A 206 36.07 -4.94 28.11
CA ARG A 206 35.44 -6.23 28.42
C ARG A 206 35.40 -7.01 27.11
N GLN A 207 36.42 -7.82 26.90
CA GLN A 207 36.33 -8.99 26.05
C GLN A 207 35.21 -9.87 26.64
N ASN A 208 34.08 -9.96 25.95
CA ASN A 208 33.12 -11.02 26.15
C ASN A 208 33.68 -12.27 25.45
N PRO A 209 34.07 -13.35 26.16
CA PRO A 209 34.14 -14.65 25.53
C PRO A 209 32.69 -15.15 25.38
N ILE A 210 32.19 -15.12 24.14
CA ILE A 210 31.03 -15.92 23.77
C ILE A 210 31.49 -17.39 23.80
N THR A 211 31.17 -18.08 24.88
CA THR A 211 31.18 -19.54 24.95
C THR A 211 30.01 -20.08 24.12
N THR A 212 30.28 -20.52 22.89
CA THR A 212 29.46 -21.50 22.19
C THR A 212 30.20 -22.83 22.13
N PRO A 213 29.52 -23.98 22.32
CA PRO A 213 30.17 -25.28 22.36
C PRO A 213 30.73 -25.68 20.98
N ILE A 214 31.98 -26.15 21.03
CA ILE A 214 32.76 -26.69 19.92
C ILE A 214 32.07 -27.95 19.38
N VAL A 215 31.74 -27.95 18.09
CA VAL A 215 31.56 -29.16 17.28
C VAL A 215 32.84 -29.30 16.44
N PRO A 216 33.60 -30.40 16.53
CA PRO A 216 34.87 -30.50 15.83
C PRO A 216 34.61 -30.91 14.37
N LEU A 217 35.02 -30.06 13.43
CA LEU A 217 35.25 -30.48 12.05
C LEU A 217 36.62 -29.98 11.62
N GLY A 218 37.53 -30.93 11.41
CA GLY A 218 38.96 -30.70 11.26
C GLY A 218 39.34 -29.91 10.02
N GLY A 219 40.57 -29.38 10.04
CA GLY A 219 41.17 -28.76 8.86
C GLY A 219 42.23 -27.73 9.20
N ASN A 220 43.47 -28.20 9.27
CA ASN A 220 44.71 -27.48 9.51
C ASN A 220 44.95 -26.28 8.55
N GLY A 221 45.32 -25.09 9.06
CA GLY A 221 45.86 -23.99 8.25
C GLY A 221 45.78 -22.60 8.90
N GLY A 222 46.91 -22.06 9.35
CA GLY A 222 47.02 -20.84 10.16
C GLY A 222 46.54 -19.54 9.50
N LEU A 223 45.81 -18.73 10.28
CA LEU A 223 45.47 -17.34 9.97
C LEU A 223 46.62 -16.41 10.36
N THR A 224 47.20 -15.70 9.39
CA THR A 224 47.81 -14.39 9.62
C THR A 224 46.76 -13.32 9.30
N SER A 225 46.34 -12.57 10.31
CA SER A 225 45.42 -11.45 10.19
C SER A 225 46.16 -10.22 9.64
N GLY A 226 46.22 -10.11 8.31
CA GLY A 226 46.57 -8.88 7.60
C GLY A 226 45.47 -8.57 6.60
N ALA A 227 44.94 -7.35 6.60
CA ALA A 227 43.96 -6.91 5.61
C ALA A 227 44.51 -7.16 4.20
N ARG A 228 43.84 -8.02 3.43
CA ARG A 228 44.28 -8.41 2.09
C ARG A 228 44.24 -7.18 1.18
N THR A 229 45.34 -6.89 0.49
CA THR A 229 45.36 -5.78 -0.47
C THR A 229 44.50 -6.15 -1.70
N PRO A 230 43.95 -5.16 -2.42
CA PRO A 230 43.15 -5.42 -3.63
C PRO A 230 43.88 -6.29 -4.67
N GLU A 231 45.20 -6.18 -4.74
CA GLU A 231 46.07 -6.96 -5.63
C GLU A 231 46.13 -8.44 -5.25
N GLN A 232 46.13 -8.75 -3.94
CA GLN A 232 46.12 -10.13 -3.45
C GLN A 232 44.80 -10.82 -3.77
N ILE A 233 43.68 -10.10 -3.64
CA ILE A 233 42.35 -10.61 -4.00
C ILE A 233 42.26 -10.86 -5.52
N ALA A 234 42.83 -9.97 -6.33
CA ALA A 234 42.84 -10.13 -7.79
C ALA A 234 43.72 -11.33 -8.23
N ALA A 235 44.84 -11.58 -7.57
CA ALA A 235 45.69 -12.74 -7.83
C ALA A 235 45.01 -14.06 -7.45
N GLU A 236 44.32 -14.10 -6.30
CA GLU A 236 43.58 -15.27 -5.83
C GLU A 236 42.41 -15.62 -6.76
N LYS A 237 41.67 -14.61 -7.23
CA LYS A 237 40.59 -14.77 -8.23
C LYS A 237 41.09 -15.22 -9.60
N ARG A 238 42.31 -14.85 -9.97
CA ARG A 238 42.96 -15.34 -11.20
C ARG A 238 43.41 -16.78 -11.05
N ALA A 239 43.84 -17.18 -9.85
CA ALA A 239 44.24 -18.54 -9.53
C ALA A 239 43.05 -19.50 -9.34
N SER A 240 41.89 -19.00 -8.88
CA SER A 240 40.67 -19.82 -8.71
C SER A 240 39.96 -20.13 -10.03
N GLY A 241 40.37 -19.50 -11.14
CA GLY A 241 39.79 -19.76 -12.46
C GLY A 241 38.38 -19.19 -12.65
N ASP A 242 37.87 -18.35 -11.74
CA ASP A 242 36.51 -17.80 -11.78
C ASP A 242 36.29 -16.65 -12.79
N TYR A 243 37.21 -16.44 -13.73
CA TYR A 243 36.96 -15.53 -14.85
C TYR A 243 36.23 -16.27 -15.98
N SER A 244 34.91 -16.29 -15.85
CA SER A 244 33.97 -16.58 -16.93
C SER A 244 32.96 -15.43 -17.03
N MET A 245 33.16 -14.59 -18.06
CA MET A 245 32.34 -13.47 -18.58
C MET A 245 32.37 -12.16 -17.77
#